data_AF-A0A420Y7B4-F1
#
_entry.id   AF-A0A420Y7B4-F1
#
_cell.length_a   1.000
_cell.length_b   1.000
_cell.length_c   1.000
_cell.angle_alpha   90.00
_cell.angle_beta   90.00
_cell.angle_gamma   90.00
#
_symmetry.space_group_name_H-M   'P 1'
#
loop_
_entity.id
_entity.type
_entity.pdbx_description
1 polymer ?
#
loop_
_entity_poly.entity_id
_entity_poly.type
_entity_poly.pdbx_seq_one_letter_code
_entity_poly.pdbx_strand_id
1 'polypeptide(L)'
;MYTKIFAVIALLTGQGLATTSLSPLAKRACGETADRVCFGINGGTSQNIDKDDIAYAAGYLRYLADTNGQNPLWTMPPEFDCGEWSLPIADAGTVLVLTKHIKPRTNSSYSYYDLSRTIDGGENATPAQLAASLLGACGSNGGMMGVTVDANDPAYQTAAYKASGAKHQDMIIKLMINAAMPVAPETNSDELPTLEALRAAHQPVKLTVEARRLHWTLTGGLETAIQVMPNTDLEPRVPLQPYLASDGTLAPISQAPLTEPKISSVNVHVQQLEDWEDAWLDYHRDHGEPGPHNEGNEENILFGKMDDYDPDSDEEADPEYGTHLLRCCGADRPRRKNASLTVSGTGGEAGFVTVHDYVGPVHPWLMALRGDISVAGGNLLDNVPLDEATTLQVVWLGPETLDVVPKEEWMRREHGQSGVDVVGVRVDGSLILESAHE
;
A
#
# COMPACT_ATOMS: atom_id res chain seq x y z
N MET A 1 59.90 41.95 72.74
CA MET A 1 59.09 41.31 73.80
C MET A 1 57.68 41.12 73.26
N TYR A 2 57.21 39.88 73.24
CA TYR A 2 55.83 39.38 73.12
C TYR A 2 54.82 39.94 72.10
N THR A 3 54.62 39.14 71.03
CA THR A 3 53.40 38.37 70.65
C THR A 3 52.00 39.02 70.56
N LYS A 4 51.28 38.59 69.49
CA LYS A 4 49.81 38.34 69.30
C LYS A 4 49.02 39.42 68.55
N ILE A 5 47.99 39.17 67.72
CA ILE A 5 47.33 38.01 67.08
C ILE A 5 46.35 38.59 66.02
N PHE A 6 46.19 37.88 64.88
CA PHE A 6 45.08 37.76 63.89
C PHE A 6 44.07 38.91 63.60
N ALA A 7 43.80 39.13 62.30
CA ALA A 7 42.50 38.86 61.66
C ALA A 7 42.57 38.94 60.12
N VAL A 8 41.87 38.01 59.46
CA VAL A 8 41.73 37.78 58.02
C VAL A 8 40.63 38.67 57.42
N ILE A 9 40.75 39.12 56.16
CA ILE A 9 39.65 39.24 55.17
C ILE A 9 40.24 39.32 53.75
N ALA A 10 39.57 38.65 52.82
CA ALA A 10 39.98 38.28 51.47
C ALA A 10 40.08 39.46 50.47
N LEU A 11 41.05 39.36 49.56
CA LEU A 11 41.14 40.16 48.33
C LEU A 11 40.57 39.38 47.14
N LEU A 12 39.65 40.00 46.42
CA LEU A 12 39.27 39.65 45.04
C LEU A 12 40.29 40.27 44.08
N THR A 13 40.99 39.45 43.29
CA THR A 13 41.77 39.90 42.14
C THR A 13 41.20 39.31 40.86
N GLY A 14 40.86 40.20 39.92
CA GLY A 14 40.35 39.85 38.60
C GLY A 14 41.41 39.17 37.74
N GLN A 15 40.99 38.18 36.95
CA GLN A 15 41.80 37.54 35.93
C GLN A 15 41.32 37.95 34.53
N GLY A 16 42.31 38.12 33.64
CA GLY A 16 42.19 38.75 32.34
C GLY A 16 41.36 38.00 31.32
N LEU A 17 40.86 38.78 30.36
CA LEU A 17 40.19 38.30 29.16
C LEU A 17 41.19 37.53 28.28
N ALA A 18 41.04 36.21 28.21
CA ALA A 18 41.60 35.40 27.15
C ALA A 18 40.85 35.70 25.85
N THR A 19 41.56 36.23 24.86
CA THR A 19 41.07 36.32 23.48
C THR A 19 40.97 34.91 22.92
N THR A 20 39.75 34.45 22.71
CA THR A 20 39.49 33.19 22.01
C THR A 20 39.93 33.34 20.56
N SER A 21 40.97 32.60 20.19
CA SER A 21 41.35 32.35 18.81
C SER A 21 40.14 31.73 18.09
N LEU A 22 39.44 32.51 17.27
CA LEU A 22 38.51 32.02 16.27
C LEU A 22 39.29 31.09 15.34
N SER A 23 39.14 29.79 15.55
CA SER A 23 39.60 28.79 14.58
C SER A 23 38.86 29.07 13.27
N PRO A 24 39.54 29.12 12.11
CA PRO A 24 38.84 29.22 10.85
C PRO A 24 37.88 28.05 10.76
N LEU A 25 36.62 28.31 10.42
CA LEU A 25 35.63 27.29 10.08
C LEU A 25 36.28 26.32 9.09
N ALA A 26 36.77 25.19 9.58
CA ALA A 26 37.22 24.12 8.72
C ALA A 26 36.01 23.74 7.87
N LYS A 27 36.18 23.76 6.55
CA LYS A 27 35.18 23.24 5.60
C LYS A 27 34.77 21.85 6.13
N ARG A 28 33.54 21.71 6.64
CA ARG A 28 33.03 20.39 7.02
C ARG A 28 33.08 19.53 5.77
N ALA A 29 33.94 18.52 5.77
CA ALA A 29 33.92 17.50 4.75
C ALA A 29 32.66 16.67 4.95
N CYS A 30 31.91 16.40 3.87
CA CYS A 30 30.66 15.64 3.92
C CYS A 30 30.83 14.16 4.30
N GLY A 31 32.07 13.71 4.51
CA GLY A 31 32.42 12.32 4.83
C GLY A 31 32.39 11.38 3.62
N GLU A 32 31.37 11.51 2.78
CA GLU A 32 31.20 10.75 1.54
C GLU A 32 32.08 11.31 0.39
N THR A 33 32.58 10.42 -0.47
CA THR A 33 33.40 10.74 -1.66
C THR A 33 32.70 10.31 -2.93
N ALA A 34 33.29 10.63 -4.10
CA ALA A 34 32.78 10.17 -5.39
C ALA A 34 33.06 8.67 -5.67
N ASP A 35 33.76 7.98 -4.76
CA ASP A 35 34.08 6.56 -4.93
C ASP A 35 32.82 5.70 -4.85
N ARG A 36 32.80 4.60 -5.60
CA ARG A 36 31.67 3.67 -5.58
C ARG A 36 31.70 2.80 -4.32
N VAL A 37 30.62 2.87 -3.55
CA VAL A 37 30.38 2.03 -2.37
C VAL A 37 29.09 1.26 -2.61
N CYS A 38 29.18 -0.07 -2.65
CA CYS A 38 28.04 -0.98 -2.66
C CYS A 38 27.72 -1.39 -1.23
N PHE A 39 26.47 -1.17 -0.81
CA PHE A 39 26.16 -1.35 0.60
C PHE A 39 26.21 -2.81 1.03
N GLY A 40 26.65 -3.10 2.25
CA GLY A 40 26.84 -4.48 2.70
C GLY A 40 28.01 -5.24 2.04
N ILE A 41 28.73 -4.63 1.09
CA ILE A 41 29.95 -5.19 0.47
C ILE A 41 31.19 -4.43 0.94
N ASN A 42 31.28 -3.13 0.63
CA ASN A 42 32.46 -2.30 0.92
C ASN A 42 32.12 -1.02 1.70
N GLY A 43 30.93 -0.96 2.31
CA GLY A 43 30.49 0.08 3.23
C GLY A 43 29.00 -0.08 3.53
N GLY A 44 28.47 0.57 4.58
CA GLY A 44 27.03 0.57 4.89
C GLY A 44 26.36 -0.81 5.06
N THR A 45 25.03 -0.82 5.09
CA THR A 45 24.19 -2.03 5.19
C THR A 45 23.45 -2.23 3.88
N SER A 46 23.39 -3.47 3.39
CA SER A 46 22.61 -3.82 2.19
C SER A 46 21.18 -3.29 2.31
N GLN A 47 20.68 -2.73 1.21
CA GLN A 47 19.37 -2.09 1.15
C GLN A 47 18.27 -3.04 0.72
N ASN A 48 18.60 -4.24 0.23
CA ASN A 48 17.63 -5.21 -0.30
C ASN A 48 16.56 -4.51 -1.17
N ILE A 49 16.97 -3.94 -2.30
CA ILE A 49 16.09 -3.24 -3.25
C ILE A 49 15.91 -4.07 -4.53
N ASP A 50 14.75 -3.98 -5.16
CA ASP A 50 14.46 -4.69 -6.41
C ASP A 50 15.27 -4.08 -7.57
N LYS A 51 15.89 -4.93 -8.38
CA LYS A 51 16.69 -4.50 -9.53
C LYS A 51 15.82 -3.94 -10.65
N ASP A 52 14.59 -4.41 -10.79
CA ASP A 52 13.67 -3.91 -11.80
C ASP A 52 13.20 -2.49 -11.45
N ASP A 53 13.01 -2.20 -10.16
CA ASP A 53 12.72 -0.85 -9.66
C ASP A 53 13.91 0.10 -9.88
N ILE A 54 15.15 -0.37 -9.70
CA ILE A 54 16.36 0.41 -10.03
C ILE A 54 16.39 0.74 -11.53
N ALA A 55 16.11 -0.24 -12.39
CA ALA A 55 16.08 -0.07 -13.84
C ALA A 55 14.95 0.90 -14.26
N TYR A 56 13.77 0.78 -13.64
CA TYR A 56 12.65 1.69 -13.82
C TYR A 56 13.03 3.12 -13.43
N ALA A 57 13.66 3.31 -12.27
CA ALA A 57 14.09 4.63 -11.81
C ALA A 57 15.05 5.30 -12.81
N ALA A 58 16.00 4.55 -13.38
CA ALA A 58 16.88 5.06 -14.43
C ALA A 58 16.10 5.40 -15.73
N GLY A 59 15.15 4.56 -16.14
CA GLY A 59 14.27 4.81 -17.27
C GLY A 59 13.41 6.06 -17.10
N TYR A 60 12.87 6.29 -15.90
CA TYR A 60 12.06 7.46 -15.58
C TYR A 60 12.87 8.75 -15.65
N LEU A 61 14.14 8.73 -15.20
CA LEU A 61 15.03 9.90 -15.36
C LEU A 61 15.27 10.21 -16.85
N ARG A 62 15.42 9.20 -17.71
CA ARG A 62 15.49 9.43 -19.17
C ARG A 62 14.20 10.04 -19.71
N TYR A 63 13.04 9.54 -19.28
CA TYR A 63 11.75 10.16 -19.60
C TYR A 63 11.68 11.63 -19.18
N LEU A 64 12.16 11.97 -17.98
CA LEU A 64 12.25 13.38 -17.54
C LEU A 64 13.20 14.19 -18.40
N ALA A 65 14.32 13.62 -18.86
CA ALA A 65 15.24 14.30 -19.77
C ALA A 65 14.52 14.74 -21.07
N ASP A 66 13.63 13.90 -21.58
CA ASP A 66 12.91 14.13 -22.84
C ASP A 66 11.66 15.00 -22.69
N THR A 67 11.00 14.92 -21.53
CA THR A 67 9.68 15.55 -21.33
C THR A 67 9.69 16.80 -20.47
N ASN A 68 10.73 17.05 -19.67
CA ASN A 68 10.78 18.16 -18.71
C ASN A 68 11.11 19.53 -19.34
N GLY A 69 10.40 19.91 -20.41
CA GLY A 69 10.33 21.28 -20.97
C GLY A 69 11.59 22.16 -20.82
N GLN A 70 12.41 22.25 -21.86
CA GLN A 70 13.62 23.10 -21.98
C GLN A 70 14.73 22.98 -20.91
N ASN A 71 14.55 22.27 -19.79
CA ASN A 71 15.61 22.08 -18.80
C ASN A 71 15.85 20.61 -18.43
N PRO A 72 16.72 19.91 -19.19
CA PRO A 72 17.07 18.51 -18.94
C PRO A 72 18.04 18.32 -17.77
N LEU A 73 18.23 19.34 -16.92
CA LEU A 73 19.22 19.35 -15.85
C LEU A 73 18.57 19.30 -14.46
N TRP A 74 19.09 18.43 -13.60
CA TRP A 74 18.90 18.46 -12.15
C TRP A 74 19.99 19.34 -11.52
N THR A 75 19.59 20.34 -10.72
CA THR A 75 20.54 21.29 -10.12
C THR A 75 20.35 21.36 -8.61
N MET A 76 21.42 21.07 -7.87
CA MET A 76 21.55 21.31 -6.43
C MET A 76 22.37 22.59 -6.20
N PRO A 77 21.74 23.70 -5.78
CA PRO A 77 22.41 24.98 -5.56
C PRO A 77 23.36 24.90 -4.36
N PRO A 78 24.31 25.84 -4.21
CA PRO A 78 25.21 25.86 -3.07
C PRO A 78 24.46 25.94 -1.73
N GLU A 79 24.84 25.07 -0.79
CA GLU A 79 24.25 24.99 0.55
C GLU A 79 25.31 25.18 1.65
N PHE A 80 24.82 25.28 2.89
CA PHE A 80 25.69 25.33 4.07
C PHE A 80 26.10 23.94 4.55
N ASP A 81 25.18 22.98 4.42
CA ASP A 81 25.33 21.59 4.81
C ASP A 81 25.37 20.68 3.58
N CYS A 82 25.61 19.39 3.80
CA CYS A 82 25.71 18.38 2.75
C CYS A 82 24.30 17.84 2.42
N GLY A 83 23.47 18.69 1.82
CA GLY A 83 22.08 18.37 1.48
C GLY A 83 21.96 17.07 0.71
N GLU A 84 20.94 16.29 1.08
CA GLU A 84 20.55 15.03 0.44
C GLU A 84 19.10 15.20 -0.03
N TRP A 85 18.88 15.10 -1.33
CA TRP A 85 17.61 15.42 -1.99
C TRP A 85 17.12 14.21 -2.76
N SER A 86 15.83 13.89 -2.67
CA SER A 86 15.22 12.86 -3.49
C SER A 86 15.04 13.33 -4.93
N LEU A 87 15.35 12.46 -5.89
CA LEU A 87 14.99 12.71 -7.28
C LEU A 87 13.48 12.56 -7.48
N PRO A 88 12.87 13.33 -8.40
CA PRO A 88 11.43 13.36 -8.62
C PRO A 88 10.96 12.16 -9.46
N ILE A 89 11.17 10.94 -8.96
CA ILE A 89 10.81 9.69 -9.63
C ILE A 89 9.50 9.20 -9.04
N ALA A 90 8.45 9.14 -9.85
CA ALA A 90 7.16 8.60 -9.45
C ALA A 90 7.18 7.08 -9.54
N ASP A 91 6.58 6.40 -8.55
CA ASP A 91 6.35 4.97 -8.55
C ASP A 91 7.63 4.11 -8.70
N ALA A 92 8.74 4.56 -8.10
CA ALA A 92 10.02 3.86 -8.11
C ALA A 92 10.06 2.56 -7.26
N GLY A 93 8.90 2.02 -6.92
CA GLY A 93 8.81 0.77 -6.16
C GLY A 93 9.58 0.84 -4.82
N THR A 94 10.46 -0.13 -4.67
CA THR A 94 11.30 -0.40 -3.50
C THR A 94 12.55 0.50 -3.41
N VAL A 95 12.86 1.29 -4.44
CA VAL A 95 14.05 2.15 -4.45
C VAL A 95 13.74 3.63 -4.20
N LEU A 96 14.52 4.23 -3.31
CA LEU A 96 14.62 5.68 -3.14
C LEU A 96 15.95 6.15 -3.74
N VAL A 97 15.89 7.00 -4.78
CA VAL A 97 17.07 7.56 -5.42
C VAL A 97 17.35 8.96 -4.88
N LEU A 98 18.51 9.11 -4.24
CA LEU A 98 18.93 10.36 -3.62
C LEU A 98 20.13 10.94 -4.35
N THR A 99 20.18 12.26 -4.43
CA THR A 99 21.37 13.03 -4.78
C THR A 99 21.92 13.71 -3.55
N LYS A 100 23.24 13.73 -3.39
CA LYS A 100 23.87 14.39 -2.25
C LYS A 100 25.12 15.17 -2.64
N HIS A 101 25.27 16.35 -2.04
CA HIS A 101 26.51 17.10 -2.14
C HIS A 101 27.66 16.44 -1.36
N ILE A 102 28.80 16.29 -2.04
CA ILE A 102 30.08 15.97 -1.39
C ILE A 102 30.96 17.21 -1.18
N LYS A 103 30.65 18.30 -1.90
CA LYS A 103 31.17 19.66 -1.62
C LYS A 103 30.01 20.66 -1.67
N PRO A 104 29.46 21.08 -0.52
CA PRO A 104 28.18 21.78 -0.49
C PRO A 104 28.24 23.21 -1.05
N ARG A 105 29.45 23.75 -1.27
CA ARG A 105 29.64 25.07 -1.85
C ARG A 105 29.66 25.08 -3.39
N THR A 106 29.58 23.91 -4.02
CA THR A 106 29.50 23.81 -5.48
C THR A 106 28.05 23.93 -5.92
N ASN A 107 27.79 24.76 -6.93
CA ASN A 107 26.52 24.75 -7.66
C ASN A 107 26.54 23.55 -8.61
N SER A 108 25.99 22.41 -8.19
CA SER A 108 26.13 21.14 -8.89
C SER A 108 24.94 20.91 -9.81
N SER A 109 25.19 20.67 -11.10
CA SER A 109 24.12 20.50 -12.10
C SER A 109 24.49 19.41 -13.09
N TYR A 110 23.57 18.46 -13.27
CA TYR A 110 23.76 17.26 -14.10
C TYR A 110 22.56 17.00 -14.99
N SER A 111 22.77 16.48 -16.18
CA SER A 111 21.67 16.02 -17.02
C SER A 111 21.00 14.79 -16.42
N TYR A 112 19.70 14.66 -16.61
CA TYR A 112 18.99 13.45 -16.20
C TYR A 112 19.53 12.20 -16.90
N TYR A 113 20.12 12.35 -18.10
CA TYR A 113 20.86 11.29 -18.77
C TYR A 113 22.10 10.84 -17.98
N ASP A 114 22.91 11.76 -17.46
CA ASP A 114 24.06 11.43 -16.61
C ASP A 114 23.64 10.73 -15.31
N LEU A 115 22.54 11.18 -14.70
CA LEU A 115 21.98 10.52 -13.51
C LEU A 115 21.54 9.09 -13.84
N SER A 116 20.79 8.89 -14.92
CA SER A 116 20.36 7.56 -15.36
C SER A 116 21.55 6.63 -15.66
N ARG A 117 22.57 7.13 -16.38
CA ARG A 117 23.78 6.36 -16.73
C ARG A 117 24.55 5.93 -15.50
N THR A 118 24.54 6.74 -14.44
CA THR A 118 25.16 6.38 -13.16
C THR A 118 24.45 5.19 -12.51
N ILE A 119 23.12 5.12 -12.68
CA ILE A 119 22.27 4.08 -12.09
C ILE A 119 22.37 2.77 -12.87
N ASP A 120 22.16 2.77 -14.18
CA ASP A 120 22.03 1.53 -14.98
C ASP A 120 23.01 1.41 -16.17
N GLY A 121 23.87 2.41 -16.39
CA GLY A 121 24.80 2.45 -17.52
C GLY A 121 24.24 3.07 -18.80
N GLY A 122 22.94 3.41 -18.84
CA GLY A 122 22.24 4.03 -19.97
C GLY A 122 21.43 3.06 -20.84
N GLU A 123 20.52 3.59 -21.67
CA GLU A 123 19.54 2.83 -22.49
C GLU A 123 20.17 1.79 -23.44
N ASN A 124 21.44 1.96 -23.80
CA ASN A 124 22.19 1.05 -24.66
C ASN A 124 23.56 0.71 -24.06
N ALA A 125 23.60 0.53 -22.73
CA ALA A 125 24.83 0.24 -22.01
C ALA A 125 25.54 -1.00 -22.55
N THR A 126 26.84 -0.86 -22.85
CA THR A 126 27.72 -2.01 -23.02
C THR A 126 27.83 -2.79 -21.69
N PRO A 127 28.21 -4.08 -21.71
CA PRO A 127 28.42 -4.84 -20.48
C PRO A 127 29.39 -4.17 -19.50
N ALA A 128 30.40 -3.46 -20.01
CA ALA A 128 31.35 -2.70 -19.19
C ALA A 128 30.72 -1.46 -18.53
N GLN A 129 29.82 -0.76 -19.24
CA GLN A 129 29.08 0.39 -18.70
C GLN A 129 28.07 -0.06 -17.64
N LEU A 130 27.33 -1.14 -17.90
CA LEU A 130 26.43 -1.73 -16.91
C LEU A 130 27.22 -2.15 -15.66
N ALA A 131 28.34 -2.86 -15.82
CA ALA A 131 29.20 -3.27 -14.70
C ALA A 131 29.85 -2.10 -13.93
N ALA A 132 29.92 -0.91 -14.53
CA ALA A 132 30.42 0.30 -13.87
C ALA A 132 29.31 1.08 -13.13
N SER A 133 28.04 0.88 -13.50
CA SER A 133 26.86 1.51 -12.88
C SER A 133 26.52 0.93 -11.51
N LEU A 134 25.63 1.58 -10.75
CA LEU A 134 25.15 1.07 -9.47
C LEU A 134 24.35 -0.23 -9.61
N LEU A 135 23.50 -0.35 -10.62
CA LEU A 135 22.71 -1.55 -10.89
C LEU A 135 23.61 -2.76 -11.16
N GLY A 136 24.60 -2.62 -12.05
CA GLY A 136 25.46 -3.74 -12.40
C GLY A 136 26.54 -4.05 -11.36
N ALA A 137 27.07 -3.04 -10.66
CA ALA A 137 28.13 -3.25 -9.66
C ALA A 137 27.59 -3.66 -8.28
N CYS A 138 26.47 -3.07 -7.86
CA CYS A 138 25.93 -3.23 -6.51
C CYS A 138 24.65 -4.06 -6.46
N GLY A 139 23.82 -3.99 -7.52
CA GLY A 139 22.55 -4.72 -7.60
C GLY A 139 21.61 -4.38 -6.44
N SER A 140 20.94 -5.40 -5.91
CA SER A 140 19.96 -5.28 -4.82
C SER A 140 20.52 -4.76 -3.51
N ASN A 141 21.85 -4.71 -3.37
CA ASN A 141 22.45 -4.11 -2.18
C ASN A 141 22.22 -2.60 -2.08
N GLY A 142 21.93 -1.93 -3.20
CA GLY A 142 22.04 -0.49 -3.30
C GLY A 142 23.49 -0.03 -3.11
N GLY A 143 23.68 1.28 -3.14
CA GLY A 143 25.01 1.84 -3.07
C GLY A 143 25.02 3.32 -3.37
N MET A 144 26.23 3.88 -3.41
CA MET A 144 26.46 5.26 -3.82
C MET A 144 27.68 5.35 -4.74
N MET A 145 27.70 6.35 -5.61
CA MET A 145 28.89 6.75 -6.36
C MET A 145 28.75 8.17 -6.91
N GLY A 146 29.88 8.77 -7.30
CA GLY A 146 29.88 10.00 -8.09
C GLY A 146 29.15 9.82 -9.42
N VAL A 147 28.50 10.89 -9.89
CA VAL A 147 27.77 10.86 -11.17
C VAL A 147 28.74 10.61 -12.33
N THR A 148 28.35 9.71 -13.22
CA THR A 148 29.06 9.39 -14.47
C THR A 148 28.65 10.37 -15.57
N VAL A 149 29.48 11.39 -15.75
CA VAL A 149 29.20 12.53 -16.63
C VAL A 149 29.60 12.27 -18.08
N ASP A 150 28.72 12.62 -19.02
CA ASP A 150 29.11 12.89 -20.41
C ASP A 150 29.31 14.39 -20.60
N ALA A 151 30.56 14.83 -20.57
CA ALA A 151 30.90 16.25 -20.70
C ALA A 151 30.51 16.86 -22.06
N ASN A 152 30.19 16.02 -23.05
CA ASN A 152 29.74 16.45 -24.38
C ASN A 152 28.22 16.59 -24.48
N ASP A 153 27.47 16.29 -23.41
CA ASP A 153 26.02 16.45 -23.38
C ASP A 153 25.64 17.89 -23.80
N PRO A 154 24.79 18.06 -24.83
CA PRO A 154 24.36 19.38 -25.31
C PRO A 154 23.78 20.28 -24.22
N ALA A 155 23.21 19.72 -23.15
CA ALA A 155 22.68 20.47 -22.02
C ALA A 155 23.74 21.39 -21.37
N TYR A 156 24.99 20.92 -21.29
CA TYR A 156 26.12 21.70 -20.76
C TYR A 156 26.67 22.74 -21.74
N GLN A 157 26.27 22.67 -23.01
CA GLN A 157 26.76 23.58 -24.04
C GLN A 157 25.90 24.83 -24.22
N THR A 158 24.71 24.85 -23.61
CA THR A 158 23.77 25.98 -23.67
C THR A 158 24.36 27.25 -23.05
N ALA A 159 23.96 28.41 -23.58
CA ALA A 159 24.36 29.70 -23.02
C ALA A 159 23.84 29.87 -21.58
N ALA A 160 22.64 29.36 -21.29
CA ALA A 160 22.04 29.40 -19.96
C ALA A 160 22.88 28.62 -18.93
N TYR A 161 23.30 27.39 -19.26
CA TYR A 161 24.17 26.61 -18.39
C TYR A 161 25.50 27.31 -18.14
N LYS A 162 26.17 27.77 -19.19
CA LYS A 162 27.45 28.50 -19.09
C LYS A 162 27.33 29.77 -18.24
N ALA A 163 26.22 30.49 -18.35
CA ALA A 163 25.96 31.70 -17.56
C ALA A 163 25.64 31.40 -16.09
N SER A 164 25.09 30.22 -15.77
CA SER A 164 24.73 29.84 -14.40
C SER A 164 25.94 29.62 -13.48
N GLY A 165 27.11 29.36 -14.04
CA GLY A 165 28.31 28.98 -13.29
C GLY A 165 28.22 27.63 -12.58
N ALA A 166 27.17 26.84 -12.86
CA ALA A 166 27.02 25.49 -12.35
C ALA A 166 28.08 24.55 -12.94
N LYS A 167 28.32 23.43 -12.24
CA LYS A 167 29.30 22.41 -12.64
C LYS A 167 28.71 21.01 -12.50
N HIS A 168 29.01 20.12 -13.44
CA HIS A 168 28.68 18.70 -13.38
C HIS A 168 29.69 17.93 -12.50
N GLN A 169 29.85 18.35 -11.24
CA GLN A 169 30.76 17.71 -10.27
C GLN A 169 30.24 17.86 -8.83
N ASP A 170 30.92 17.19 -7.90
CA ASP A 170 30.73 17.32 -6.45
C ASP A 170 29.35 16.86 -5.93
N MET A 171 28.73 15.89 -6.62
CA MET A 171 27.49 15.22 -6.21
C MET A 171 27.62 13.71 -6.39
N ILE A 172 26.93 12.95 -5.54
CA ILE A 172 26.78 11.49 -5.65
C ILE A 172 25.32 11.12 -5.87
N ILE A 173 25.09 9.97 -6.50
CA ILE A 173 23.82 9.22 -6.43
C ILE A 173 23.90 8.21 -5.30
N LYS A 174 22.79 7.99 -4.60
CA LYS A 174 22.62 6.94 -3.60
C LYS A 174 21.30 6.20 -3.84
N LEU A 175 21.37 4.88 -3.88
CA LEU A 175 20.21 3.98 -3.97
C LEU A 175 19.96 3.39 -2.59
N MET A 176 18.82 3.74 -2.02
CA MET A 176 18.38 3.31 -0.69
C MET A 176 17.05 2.57 -0.80
N ILE A 177 16.72 1.78 0.23
CA ILE A 177 15.38 1.23 0.36
C ILE A 177 14.37 2.36 0.52
N ASN A 178 13.29 2.29 -0.25
CA ASN A 178 12.10 3.08 0.02
C ASN A 178 11.40 2.44 1.23
N ALA A 179 11.56 3.02 2.41
CA ALA A 179 11.00 2.46 3.65
C ALA A 179 9.47 2.34 3.64
N ALA A 180 8.78 3.04 2.74
CA ALA A 180 7.35 2.87 2.52
C ALA A 180 7.00 1.59 1.74
N MET A 181 7.95 1.00 0.99
CA MET A 181 7.77 -0.20 0.17
C MET A 181 9.01 -1.12 0.27
N PRO A 182 9.26 -1.74 1.44
CA PRO A 182 10.46 -2.57 1.62
C PRO A 182 10.37 -3.89 0.81
N VAL A 183 11.50 -4.37 0.29
CA VAL A 183 11.54 -5.70 -0.34
C VAL A 183 11.35 -6.77 0.73
N ALA A 184 10.37 -7.62 0.47
CA ALA A 184 10.21 -8.97 1.01
C ALA A 184 11.51 -9.69 1.39
N PRO A 185 11.60 -10.39 2.53
CA PRO A 185 12.67 -11.36 2.69
C PRO A 185 12.58 -12.43 1.58
N GLU A 186 13.67 -12.68 0.87
CA GLU A 186 13.74 -13.71 -0.19
C GLU A 186 13.36 -15.08 0.40
N THR A 187 12.23 -15.64 -0.04
CA THR A 187 11.82 -17.02 0.24
C THR A 187 12.52 -17.96 -0.74
N ASN A 188 13.07 -19.08 -0.23
CA ASN A 188 13.74 -20.13 -1.03
C ASN A 188 12.97 -20.46 -2.33
N SER A 189 13.65 -20.43 -3.47
CA SER A 189 13.07 -20.39 -4.82
C SER A 189 12.39 -21.67 -5.33
N ASP A 190 12.18 -22.67 -4.49
CA ASP A 190 11.54 -23.94 -4.89
C ASP A 190 10.11 -24.11 -4.33
N GLU A 191 9.69 -23.27 -3.37
CA GLU A 191 8.34 -23.34 -2.77
C GLU A 191 7.57 -22.05 -3.09
N LEU A 192 6.35 -22.20 -3.60
CA LEU A 192 5.50 -21.04 -3.88
C LEU A 192 5.09 -20.36 -2.57
N PRO A 193 5.15 -19.02 -2.50
CA PRO A 193 4.80 -18.29 -1.29
C PRO A 193 3.31 -18.39 -1.00
N THR A 194 2.95 -18.31 0.28
CA THR A 194 1.55 -18.07 0.66
C THR A 194 1.19 -16.62 0.38
N LEU A 195 -0.09 -16.31 0.24
CA LEU A 195 -0.54 -14.94 0.10
C LEU A 195 -0.16 -14.07 1.31
N GLU A 196 -0.20 -14.64 2.51
CA GLU A 196 0.23 -13.96 3.73
C GLU A 196 1.72 -13.63 3.68
N ALA A 197 2.57 -14.55 3.20
CA ALA A 197 3.98 -14.30 3.02
C ALA A 197 4.22 -13.15 2.04
N LEU A 198 3.49 -13.11 0.91
CA LEU A 198 3.55 -12.02 -0.07
C LEU A 198 3.06 -10.67 0.51
N ARG A 199 2.01 -10.68 1.33
CA ARG A 199 1.52 -9.48 2.03
C ARG A 199 2.51 -8.96 3.05
N ALA A 200 3.07 -9.82 3.90
CA ALA A 200 4.12 -9.44 4.86
C ALA A 200 5.36 -8.87 4.15
N ALA A 201 5.60 -9.38 2.94
CA ALA A 201 6.61 -8.94 1.99
C ALA A 201 6.25 -7.66 1.22
N HIS A 202 5.07 -7.08 1.41
CA HIS A 202 4.53 -5.94 0.66
C HIS A 202 4.52 -6.15 -0.86
N GLN A 203 4.49 -7.41 -1.32
CA GLN A 203 4.40 -7.72 -2.73
C GLN A 203 2.95 -7.61 -3.19
N PRO A 204 2.66 -6.85 -4.27
CA PRO A 204 1.32 -6.72 -4.78
C PRO A 204 0.87 -8.05 -5.38
N VAL A 205 -0.28 -8.54 -4.93
CA VAL A 205 -0.91 -9.74 -5.48
C VAL A 205 -2.23 -9.35 -6.11
N LYS A 206 -2.42 -9.72 -7.37
CA LYS A 206 -3.65 -9.42 -8.12
C LYS A 206 -4.30 -10.71 -8.56
N LEU A 207 -5.63 -10.71 -8.62
CA LEU A 207 -6.37 -11.76 -9.33
C LEU A 207 -5.90 -11.84 -10.79
N THR A 208 -5.92 -13.03 -11.38
CA THR A 208 -5.65 -13.20 -12.81
C THR A 208 -6.81 -12.69 -13.66
N VAL A 209 -6.58 -12.52 -14.97
CA VAL A 209 -7.65 -12.17 -15.92
C VAL A 209 -8.72 -13.27 -15.93
N GLU A 210 -8.31 -14.53 -15.80
CA GLU A 210 -9.17 -15.69 -15.75
C GLU A 210 -10.06 -15.69 -14.51
N ALA A 211 -9.51 -15.39 -13.33
CA ALA A 211 -10.29 -15.29 -12.09
C ALA A 211 -11.28 -14.11 -12.12
N ARG A 212 -10.88 -12.96 -12.66
CA ARG A 212 -11.76 -11.78 -12.79
C ARG A 212 -12.94 -11.97 -13.74
N ARG A 213 -12.91 -13.02 -14.58
CA ARG A 213 -14.02 -13.34 -15.49
C ARG A 213 -15.15 -14.12 -14.81
N LEU A 214 -15.01 -14.47 -13.54
CA LEU A 214 -16.07 -15.15 -12.80
C LEU A 214 -17.20 -14.17 -12.46
N HIS A 215 -18.40 -14.50 -12.94
CA HIS A 215 -19.65 -13.92 -12.50
C HIS A 215 -20.30 -14.89 -11.52
N TRP A 216 -20.40 -14.49 -10.24
CA TRP A 216 -20.67 -15.40 -9.14
C TRP A 216 -21.86 -14.95 -8.29
N THR A 217 -22.92 -15.75 -8.35
CA THR A 217 -24.12 -15.63 -7.50
C THR A 217 -24.02 -16.57 -6.30
N LEU A 218 -24.47 -16.15 -5.13
CA LEU A 218 -24.53 -17.00 -3.94
C LEU A 218 -25.87 -17.76 -3.87
N THR A 219 -26.10 -18.63 -4.84
CA THR A 219 -27.32 -19.46 -4.95
C THR A 219 -27.04 -20.81 -5.61
N GLY A 220 -27.67 -21.87 -5.10
CA GLY A 220 -27.59 -23.21 -5.70
C GLY A 220 -26.22 -23.87 -5.56
N GLY A 221 -25.88 -24.77 -6.50
CA GLY A 221 -24.56 -25.39 -6.63
C GLY A 221 -23.69 -24.66 -7.66
N LEU A 222 -22.42 -25.07 -7.80
CA LEU A 222 -21.45 -24.44 -8.71
C LEU A 222 -21.94 -24.39 -10.17
N GLU A 223 -22.71 -25.38 -10.60
CA GLU A 223 -23.30 -25.50 -11.93
C GLU A 223 -24.30 -24.38 -12.27
N THR A 224 -24.93 -23.79 -11.26
CA THR A 224 -25.86 -22.66 -11.42
C THR A 224 -25.29 -21.34 -10.89
N ALA A 225 -24.41 -21.40 -9.90
CA ALA A 225 -23.92 -20.26 -9.15
C ALA A 225 -22.89 -19.43 -9.93
N ILE A 226 -22.05 -20.09 -10.73
CA ILE A 226 -20.88 -19.48 -11.35
C ILE A 226 -20.96 -19.55 -12.87
N GLN A 227 -20.80 -18.39 -13.49
CA GLN A 227 -20.71 -18.24 -14.93
C GLN A 227 -19.40 -17.53 -15.30
N VAL A 228 -18.95 -17.72 -16.52
CA VAL A 228 -17.71 -17.19 -17.06
C VAL A 228 -18.03 -16.12 -18.10
N MET A 229 -17.60 -14.90 -17.81
CA MET A 229 -17.67 -13.79 -18.74
C MET A 229 -16.65 -13.98 -19.88
N PRO A 230 -16.96 -13.58 -21.12
CA PRO A 230 -15.99 -13.61 -22.22
C PRO A 230 -14.79 -12.70 -21.98
N ASN A 231 -15.04 -11.50 -21.44
CA ASN A 231 -14.06 -10.49 -21.04
C ASN A 231 -14.18 -10.21 -19.54
N THR A 232 -13.28 -9.40 -18.98
CA THR A 232 -13.36 -9.02 -17.55
C THR A 232 -14.52 -8.09 -17.24
N ASP A 233 -15.02 -7.37 -18.25
CA ASP A 233 -16.12 -6.43 -18.09
C ASP A 233 -17.44 -7.14 -18.36
N LEU A 234 -18.44 -6.90 -17.51
CA LEU A 234 -19.78 -7.42 -17.71
C LEU A 234 -20.47 -6.68 -18.86
N GLU A 235 -20.63 -7.36 -19.99
CA GLU A 235 -21.43 -6.88 -21.10
C GLU A 235 -22.84 -7.49 -21.06
N PRO A 236 -23.93 -6.72 -20.77
CA PRO A 236 -25.27 -7.27 -20.54
C PRO A 236 -25.86 -8.06 -21.72
N ARG A 237 -25.31 -7.88 -22.92
CA ARG A 237 -25.79 -8.49 -24.16
C ARG A 237 -24.97 -9.69 -24.61
N VAL A 238 -23.87 -10.00 -23.92
CA VAL A 238 -23.01 -11.13 -24.29
C VAL A 238 -23.34 -12.32 -23.39
N PRO A 239 -23.71 -13.49 -23.95
CA PRO A 239 -24.05 -14.66 -23.16
C PRO A 239 -22.88 -15.11 -22.28
N LEU A 240 -23.16 -15.35 -21.00
CA LEU A 240 -22.22 -15.94 -20.07
C LEU A 240 -22.15 -17.45 -20.29
N GLN A 241 -20.94 -18.02 -20.17
CA GLN A 241 -20.74 -19.46 -20.29
C GLN A 241 -20.83 -20.13 -18.91
N PRO A 242 -21.33 -21.37 -18.79
CA PRO A 242 -21.33 -22.06 -17.51
C PRO A 242 -19.89 -22.35 -17.04
N TYR A 243 -19.62 -22.17 -15.75
CA TYR A 243 -18.34 -22.57 -15.17
C TYR A 243 -18.24 -24.10 -15.04
N LEU A 244 -19.34 -24.75 -14.66
CA LEU A 244 -19.48 -26.20 -14.63
C LEU A 244 -20.67 -26.59 -15.53
N ALA A 245 -20.39 -27.29 -16.62
CA ALA A 245 -21.40 -27.75 -17.55
C ALA A 245 -22.25 -28.87 -16.93
N SER A 246 -23.45 -29.09 -17.48
CA SER A 246 -24.39 -30.11 -16.98
C SER A 246 -23.88 -31.55 -17.09
N ASP A 247 -22.85 -31.80 -17.90
CA ASP A 247 -22.18 -33.10 -18.03
C ASP A 247 -21.01 -33.27 -17.04
N GLY A 248 -20.78 -32.29 -16.17
CA GLY A 248 -19.68 -32.28 -15.20
C GLY A 248 -18.37 -31.69 -15.71
N THR A 249 -18.34 -31.17 -16.95
CA THR A 249 -17.13 -30.58 -17.52
C THR A 249 -16.87 -29.17 -16.95
N LEU A 250 -15.68 -28.96 -16.40
CA LEU A 250 -15.23 -27.63 -15.93
C LEU A 250 -14.81 -26.73 -17.08
N ALA A 251 -15.05 -25.43 -16.94
CA ALA A 251 -14.59 -24.41 -17.87
C ALA A 251 -13.04 -24.41 -17.94
N PRO A 252 -12.42 -24.12 -19.10
CA PRO A 252 -10.96 -24.14 -19.24
C PRO A 252 -10.21 -23.25 -18.24
N ILE A 253 -10.84 -22.17 -17.77
CA ILE A 253 -10.27 -21.27 -16.76
C ILE A 253 -10.13 -21.92 -15.38
N SER A 254 -10.77 -23.07 -15.12
CA SER A 254 -10.76 -23.72 -13.81
C SER A 254 -9.35 -24.11 -13.35
N GLN A 255 -8.46 -24.40 -14.30
CA GLN A 255 -7.07 -24.79 -14.04
C GLN A 255 -6.09 -23.59 -14.09
N ALA A 256 -6.59 -22.38 -14.40
CA ALA A 256 -5.77 -21.18 -14.38
C ALA A 256 -5.37 -20.82 -12.95
N PRO A 257 -4.20 -20.19 -12.74
CA PRO A 257 -3.83 -19.65 -11.43
C PRO A 257 -4.85 -18.61 -10.98
N LEU A 258 -5.14 -18.59 -9.68
CA LEU A 258 -6.03 -17.58 -9.08
C LEU A 258 -5.40 -16.18 -9.11
N THR A 259 -4.10 -16.10 -8.81
CA THR A 259 -3.37 -14.85 -8.64
C THR A 259 -2.09 -14.76 -9.48
N GLU A 260 -1.62 -13.53 -9.68
CA GLU A 260 -0.27 -13.21 -10.13
C GLU A 260 0.39 -12.28 -9.08
N PRO A 261 1.55 -12.64 -8.50
CA PRO A 261 2.23 -13.93 -8.66
C PRO A 261 1.44 -15.11 -8.08
N LYS A 262 1.80 -16.34 -8.47
CA LYS A 262 1.15 -17.57 -8.00
C LYS A 262 1.40 -17.78 -6.50
N ILE A 263 0.35 -18.22 -5.80
CA ILE A 263 0.40 -18.53 -4.37
C ILE A 263 0.14 -20.01 -4.11
N SER A 264 0.70 -20.53 -3.02
CA SER A 264 0.46 -21.89 -2.52
C SER A 264 -0.80 -21.98 -1.64
N SER A 265 -1.17 -20.89 -0.96
CA SER A 265 -2.40 -20.82 -0.16
C SER A 265 -2.90 -19.39 0.07
N VAL A 266 -4.19 -19.28 0.39
CA VAL A 266 -4.89 -18.04 0.76
C VAL A 266 -5.84 -18.33 1.92
N ASN A 267 -5.92 -17.41 2.89
CA ASN A 267 -6.95 -17.42 3.91
C ASN A 267 -8.07 -16.47 3.49
N VAL A 268 -9.23 -17.02 3.11
CA VAL A 268 -10.37 -16.26 2.61
C VAL A 268 -11.22 -15.80 3.77
N HIS A 269 -11.68 -14.55 3.75
CA HIS A 269 -12.58 -13.97 4.73
C HIS A 269 -13.70 -13.16 4.03
N VAL A 270 -14.79 -12.91 4.76
CA VAL A 270 -15.93 -12.14 4.27
C VAL A 270 -15.96 -10.81 5.00
N GLN A 271 -15.61 -9.73 4.31
CA GLN A 271 -15.47 -8.39 4.92
C GLN A 271 -16.75 -7.99 5.65
N GLN A 272 -17.90 -8.23 5.05
CA GLN A 272 -19.19 -7.91 5.65
C GLN A 272 -19.43 -8.56 7.02
N LEU A 273 -18.87 -9.74 7.28
CA LEU A 273 -18.99 -10.42 8.58
C LEU A 273 -17.94 -9.93 9.59
N GLU A 274 -16.78 -9.45 9.11
CA GLU A 274 -15.75 -8.83 9.95
C GLU A 274 -16.20 -7.45 10.43
N ASP A 275 -16.79 -6.66 9.54
CA ASP A 275 -17.27 -5.30 9.82
C ASP A 275 -18.64 -5.29 10.52
N TRP A 276 -19.31 -6.45 10.66
CA TRP A 276 -20.70 -6.51 11.12
C TRP A 276 -20.89 -5.96 12.53
N GLU A 277 -19.98 -6.29 13.45
CA GLU A 277 -20.07 -5.84 14.83
C GLU A 277 -19.89 -4.32 14.95
N ASP A 278 -18.88 -3.78 14.29
CA ASP A 278 -18.59 -2.35 14.29
C ASP A 278 -19.72 -1.56 13.63
N ALA A 279 -20.21 -2.02 12.47
CA ALA A 279 -21.35 -1.42 11.80
C ALA A 279 -22.60 -1.47 12.69
N TRP A 280 -22.84 -2.59 13.37
CA TRP A 280 -23.95 -2.70 14.31
C TRP A 280 -23.80 -1.70 15.46
N LEU A 281 -22.61 -1.57 16.05
CA LEU A 281 -22.37 -0.58 17.12
C LEU A 281 -22.60 0.84 16.64
N ASP A 282 -22.15 1.19 15.43
CA ASP A 282 -22.33 2.53 14.85
C ASP A 282 -23.80 2.91 14.69
N TYR A 283 -24.64 2.00 14.19
CA TYR A 283 -26.08 2.27 14.06
C TYR A 283 -26.81 2.35 15.40
N HIS A 284 -26.28 1.73 16.46
CA HIS A 284 -26.93 1.64 17.76
C HIS A 284 -26.29 2.52 18.85
N ARG A 285 -25.20 3.22 18.54
CA ARG A 285 -24.45 4.08 19.47
C ARG A 285 -25.34 5.14 20.11
N ASP A 286 -26.20 5.77 19.32
CA ASP A 286 -27.09 6.85 19.75
C ASP A 286 -28.36 6.34 20.45
N HIS A 287 -28.60 5.03 20.47
CA HIS A 287 -29.77 4.43 21.13
C HIS A 287 -29.53 4.12 22.62
N GLY A 288 -28.31 4.31 23.14
CA GLY A 288 -28.01 3.90 24.51
C GLY A 288 -26.86 4.67 25.16
N GLU A 289 -27.15 5.83 25.74
CA GLU A 289 -26.39 6.26 26.91
C GLU A 289 -26.87 5.44 28.14
N PRO A 290 -25.95 4.91 28.97
CA PRO A 290 -26.33 4.31 30.26
C PRO A 290 -27.06 5.35 31.12
N GLY A 291 -28.36 5.15 31.38
CA GLY A 291 -29.13 6.13 32.15
C GLY A 291 -30.59 5.76 32.41
N PRO A 292 -31.26 6.48 33.33
CA PRO A 292 -32.61 6.18 33.82
C PRO A 292 -33.71 6.25 32.75
N HIS A 293 -33.38 6.72 31.54
CA HIS A 293 -34.29 6.79 30.40
C HIS A 293 -34.55 5.44 29.73
N ASN A 294 -33.69 4.44 29.98
CA ASN A 294 -33.76 3.11 29.39
C ASN A 294 -34.10 2.00 30.41
N GLU A 295 -34.38 2.37 31.67
CA GLU A 295 -34.81 1.43 32.71
C GLU A 295 -36.17 0.79 32.35
N GLY A 296 -36.20 -0.54 32.20
CA GLY A 296 -37.40 -1.31 31.86
C GLY A 296 -37.56 -1.69 30.38
N ASN A 297 -36.58 -1.41 29.53
CA ASN A 297 -36.58 -1.78 28.10
C ASN A 297 -35.58 -2.92 27.77
N GLU A 298 -35.39 -3.87 28.69
CA GLU A 298 -34.40 -4.96 28.60
C GLU A 298 -34.61 -5.89 27.39
N GLU A 299 -35.83 -5.92 26.83
CA GLU A 299 -36.14 -6.66 25.60
C GLU A 299 -35.53 -5.99 24.35
N ASN A 300 -35.35 -4.67 24.36
CA ASN A 300 -34.77 -3.94 23.23
C ASN A 300 -33.35 -3.46 23.50
N ILE A 301 -32.93 -3.17 24.73
CA ILE A 301 -31.60 -2.65 25.06
C ILE A 301 -31.06 -3.40 26.28
N LEU A 302 -29.89 -4.03 26.14
CA LEU A 302 -29.21 -4.72 27.25
C LEU A 302 -27.76 -4.25 27.34
N PHE A 303 -27.38 -3.71 28.48
CA PHE A 303 -25.98 -3.46 28.85
C PHE A 303 -25.51 -4.52 29.84
N GLY A 304 -24.27 -4.98 29.68
CA GLY A 304 -23.73 -5.99 30.59
C GLY A 304 -22.23 -6.18 30.44
N LYS A 305 -21.69 -7.10 31.24
CA LYS A 305 -20.29 -7.49 31.11
C LYS A 305 -20.12 -8.35 29.87
N MET A 306 -19.03 -8.09 29.17
CA MET A 306 -18.62 -8.88 28.02
C MET A 306 -17.42 -9.72 28.45
N ASP A 307 -17.64 -11.02 28.60
CA ASP A 307 -16.64 -11.95 29.14
C ASP A 307 -15.41 -12.11 28.24
N ASP A 308 -15.52 -11.70 26.98
CA ASP A 308 -14.49 -11.78 25.95
C ASP A 308 -14.05 -10.42 25.42
N TYR A 309 -14.30 -9.35 26.19
CA TYR A 309 -13.84 -8.03 25.85
C TYR A 309 -12.31 -7.97 25.84
N ASP A 310 -11.76 -7.42 24.77
CA ASP A 310 -10.33 -7.19 24.60
C ASP A 310 -10.07 -5.70 24.34
N PRO A 311 -9.47 -4.95 25.29
CA PRO A 311 -9.25 -3.51 25.14
C PRO A 311 -8.29 -3.14 24.00
N ASP A 312 -7.52 -4.09 23.48
CA ASP A 312 -6.61 -3.85 22.36
C ASP A 312 -7.30 -4.02 20.99
N SER A 313 -8.47 -4.68 20.93
CA SER A 313 -9.20 -4.96 19.68
C SER A 313 -10.64 -4.47 19.64
N ASP A 314 -11.30 -4.27 20.78
CA ASP A 314 -12.66 -3.74 20.88
C ASP A 314 -12.64 -2.20 21.05
N GLU A 315 -12.99 -1.43 20.01
CA GLU A 315 -13.13 0.04 20.08
C GLU A 315 -14.45 0.45 20.79
N GLU A 316 -14.52 0.30 22.11
CA GLU A 316 -15.60 0.91 22.92
C GLU A 316 -15.02 1.96 23.88
N ALA A 317 -15.40 3.22 23.67
CA ALA A 317 -14.73 4.39 24.22
C ALA A 317 -15.10 4.74 25.69
N ASP A 318 -15.92 3.95 26.38
CA ASP A 318 -16.33 4.26 27.75
C ASP A 318 -16.06 3.14 28.78
N PRO A 319 -14.82 3.07 29.31
CA PRO A 319 -14.48 2.21 30.43
C PRO A 319 -14.99 2.72 31.79
N GLU A 320 -15.70 3.86 31.89
CA GLU A 320 -16.10 4.46 33.17
C GLU A 320 -17.06 3.56 33.97
N TYR A 321 -17.83 2.68 33.30
CA TYR A 321 -18.81 1.80 33.94
C TYR A 321 -18.57 0.29 33.74
N GLY A 322 -17.64 -0.12 32.86
CA GLY A 322 -17.32 -1.54 32.63
C GLY A 322 -18.50 -2.40 32.14
N THR A 323 -19.44 -1.77 31.44
CA THR A 323 -20.63 -2.40 30.84
C THR A 323 -20.71 -2.03 29.37
N HIS A 324 -20.95 -3.02 28.53
CA HIS A 324 -20.97 -2.94 27.07
C HIS A 324 -22.39 -3.16 26.54
N LEU A 325 -22.69 -2.60 25.37
CA LEU A 325 -23.96 -2.86 24.71
C LEU A 325 -23.99 -4.30 24.18
N LEU A 326 -24.90 -5.12 24.69
CA LEU A 326 -25.03 -6.55 24.35
C LEU A 326 -26.23 -6.83 23.44
N ARG A 327 -27.27 -5.99 23.49
CA ARG A 327 -28.46 -6.07 22.65
C ARG A 327 -29.00 -4.66 22.42
N CYS A 328 -29.47 -4.40 21.22
CA CYS A 328 -30.17 -3.17 20.84
C CYS A 328 -31.21 -3.48 19.75
N CYS A 329 -32.35 -2.78 19.73
CA CYS A 329 -33.42 -2.93 18.73
C CYS A 329 -33.89 -4.38 18.50
N GLY A 330 -33.87 -5.22 19.55
CA GLY A 330 -34.26 -6.63 19.45
C GLY A 330 -33.23 -7.53 18.76
N ALA A 331 -32.01 -7.03 18.51
CA ALA A 331 -30.87 -7.78 17.99
C ALA A 331 -29.79 -7.94 19.05
N ASP A 332 -29.29 -9.17 19.21
CA ASP A 332 -28.05 -9.39 19.96
C ASP A 332 -26.87 -8.82 19.18
N ARG A 333 -25.91 -8.22 19.90
CA ARG A 333 -24.63 -7.77 19.32
C ARG A 333 -23.96 -8.95 18.61
N PRO A 334 -23.59 -8.84 17.33
CA PRO A 334 -23.13 -9.97 16.53
C PRO A 334 -21.67 -10.33 16.81
N ARG A 335 -21.37 -10.72 18.06
CA ARG A 335 -20.03 -11.10 18.53
C ARG A 335 -19.52 -12.35 17.81
N ARG A 336 -18.22 -12.34 17.46
CA ARG A 336 -17.47 -13.48 16.91
C ARG A 336 -18.06 -14.06 15.62
N LYS A 337 -18.56 -13.18 14.75
CA LYS A 337 -19.11 -13.57 13.46
C LYS A 337 -18.08 -13.61 12.34
N ASN A 338 -16.85 -13.16 12.60
CA ASN A 338 -15.71 -13.30 11.71
C ASN A 338 -15.54 -14.77 11.32
N ALA A 339 -15.47 -15.02 10.02
CA ALA A 339 -15.33 -16.37 9.48
C ALA A 339 -14.20 -16.36 8.46
N SER A 340 -13.38 -17.40 8.49
CA SER A 340 -12.28 -17.57 7.53
C SER A 340 -12.13 -19.01 7.06
N LEU A 341 -11.60 -19.18 5.85
CA LEU A 341 -11.36 -20.47 5.21
C LEU A 341 -10.00 -20.48 4.50
N THR A 342 -9.10 -21.35 4.95
CA THR A 342 -7.84 -21.59 4.24
C THR A 342 -8.08 -22.45 2.99
N VAL A 343 -7.68 -21.93 1.84
CA VAL A 343 -7.60 -22.65 0.57
C VAL A 343 -6.14 -22.89 0.24
N SER A 344 -5.81 -24.14 -0.09
CA SER A 344 -4.48 -24.54 -0.52
C SER A 344 -4.50 -25.06 -1.96
N GLY A 345 -3.43 -24.78 -2.69
CA GLY A 345 -3.29 -25.17 -4.09
C GLY A 345 -3.12 -26.66 -4.29
N THR A 346 -3.78 -27.19 -5.32
CA THR A 346 -3.57 -28.57 -5.78
C THR A 346 -3.09 -28.64 -7.23
N GLY A 347 -2.96 -27.49 -7.90
CA GLY A 347 -2.66 -27.39 -9.33
C GLY A 347 -1.20 -27.59 -9.73
N GLY A 348 -0.97 -28.50 -10.70
CA GLY A 348 0.29 -28.67 -11.43
C GLY A 348 1.44 -29.35 -10.68
N GLU A 349 2.61 -29.45 -11.33
CA GLU A 349 3.84 -30.02 -10.71
C GLU A 349 4.41 -29.16 -9.55
N ALA A 350 3.86 -27.97 -9.32
CA ALA A 350 4.33 -26.97 -8.34
C ALA A 350 3.33 -26.58 -7.23
N GLY A 351 2.08 -27.07 -7.25
CA GLY A 351 1.13 -26.91 -6.13
C GLY A 351 0.56 -25.50 -5.87
N PHE A 352 0.18 -24.75 -6.92
CA PHE A 352 -0.44 -23.42 -6.76
C PHE A 352 -1.97 -23.46 -6.67
N VAL A 353 -2.57 -22.40 -6.11
CA VAL A 353 -4.04 -22.23 -6.04
C VAL A 353 -4.61 -21.94 -7.42
N THR A 354 -5.40 -22.86 -7.94
CA THR A 354 -6.18 -22.66 -9.17
C THR A 354 -7.52 -21.97 -8.89
N VAL A 355 -8.17 -21.47 -9.94
CA VAL A 355 -9.55 -20.97 -9.83
C VAL A 355 -10.48 -22.03 -9.23
N HIS A 356 -10.33 -23.31 -9.61
CA HIS A 356 -11.15 -24.39 -9.09
C HIS A 356 -10.87 -24.72 -7.62
N ASP A 357 -9.59 -24.77 -7.23
CA ASP A 357 -9.18 -24.96 -5.83
C ASP A 357 -9.82 -23.92 -4.92
N TYR A 358 -10.03 -22.71 -5.43
CA TYR A 358 -10.69 -21.64 -4.70
C TYR A 358 -12.22 -21.78 -4.68
N VAL A 359 -12.89 -21.76 -5.84
CA VAL A 359 -14.36 -21.71 -5.85
C VAL A 359 -15.01 -22.99 -5.34
N GLY A 360 -14.34 -24.14 -5.48
CA GLY A 360 -14.79 -25.45 -5.04
C GLY A 360 -15.18 -25.50 -3.57
N PRO A 361 -14.26 -25.18 -2.64
CA PRO A 361 -14.54 -25.12 -1.20
C PRO A 361 -15.16 -23.79 -0.75
N VAL A 362 -14.83 -22.64 -1.37
CA VAL A 362 -15.31 -21.33 -0.91
C VAL A 362 -16.81 -21.17 -1.16
N HIS A 363 -17.35 -21.64 -2.29
CA HIS A 363 -18.79 -21.53 -2.56
C HIS A 363 -19.69 -22.23 -1.52
N PRO A 364 -19.53 -23.53 -1.21
CA PRO A 364 -20.34 -24.18 -0.19
C PRO A 364 -20.11 -23.59 1.21
N TRP A 365 -18.91 -23.09 1.50
CA TRP A 365 -18.64 -22.37 2.75
C TRP A 365 -19.44 -21.07 2.85
N LEU A 366 -19.43 -20.22 1.80
CA LEU A 366 -20.27 -19.02 1.74
C LEU A 366 -21.76 -19.35 1.84
N MET A 367 -22.21 -20.45 1.20
CA MET A 367 -23.60 -20.89 1.29
C MET A 367 -23.99 -21.27 2.73
N ALA A 368 -23.06 -21.86 3.51
CA ALA A 368 -23.28 -22.14 4.93
C ALA A 368 -23.36 -20.85 5.78
N LEU A 369 -22.67 -19.79 5.37
CA LEU A 369 -22.69 -18.47 6.00
C LEU A 369 -23.85 -17.57 5.53
N ARG A 370 -24.65 -18.01 4.55
CA ARG A 370 -25.67 -17.17 3.89
C ARG A 370 -26.65 -16.53 4.88
N GLY A 371 -27.01 -17.23 5.97
CA GLY A 371 -27.88 -16.70 7.01
C GLY A 371 -27.28 -15.48 7.71
N ASP A 372 -26.04 -15.60 8.17
CA ASP A 372 -25.32 -14.49 8.83
C ASP A 372 -25.08 -13.33 7.85
N ILE A 373 -24.67 -13.64 6.60
CA ILE A 373 -24.52 -12.65 5.51
C ILE A 373 -25.83 -11.88 5.26
N SER A 374 -26.97 -12.58 5.31
CA SER A 374 -28.29 -11.98 5.11
C SER A 374 -28.63 -10.96 6.19
N VAL A 375 -28.26 -11.24 7.45
CA VAL A 375 -28.49 -10.31 8.56
C VAL A 375 -27.51 -9.14 8.49
N ALA A 376 -26.23 -9.43 8.28
CA ALA A 376 -25.18 -8.41 8.19
C ALA A 376 -25.40 -7.42 7.03
N GLY A 377 -26.02 -7.86 5.94
CA GLY A 377 -26.36 -7.01 4.78
C GLY A 377 -27.74 -6.40 4.81
N GLY A 378 -28.53 -6.71 5.84
CA GLY A 378 -29.87 -6.19 6.02
C GLY A 378 -29.87 -4.76 6.56
N ASN A 379 -31.04 -4.33 7.02
CA ASN A 379 -31.15 -3.11 7.81
C ASN A 379 -30.76 -3.42 9.25
N LEU A 380 -29.55 -3.02 9.63
CA LEU A 380 -28.99 -3.25 10.96
C LEU A 380 -29.76 -2.51 12.05
N LEU A 381 -30.26 -1.30 11.78
CA LEU A 381 -30.99 -0.47 12.74
C LEU A 381 -32.30 -1.12 13.22
N ASP A 382 -33.04 -1.71 12.28
CA ASP A 382 -34.33 -2.37 12.53
C ASP A 382 -34.21 -3.89 12.67
N ASN A 383 -32.99 -4.44 12.62
CA ASN A 383 -32.70 -5.87 12.61
C ASN A 383 -33.48 -6.65 11.54
N VAL A 384 -33.61 -6.09 10.34
CA VAL A 384 -34.34 -6.72 9.23
C VAL A 384 -33.32 -7.34 8.27
N PRO A 385 -33.21 -8.68 8.17
CA PRO A 385 -32.31 -9.32 7.23
C PRO A 385 -32.74 -9.07 5.79
N LEU A 386 -31.83 -9.31 4.84
CA LEU A 386 -32.19 -9.37 3.43
C LEU A 386 -33.25 -10.45 3.18
N ASP A 387 -34.14 -10.18 2.21
CA ASP A 387 -35.17 -11.15 1.79
C ASP A 387 -34.50 -12.42 1.28
N GLU A 388 -35.01 -13.61 1.64
CA GLU A 388 -34.48 -14.88 1.19
C GLU A 388 -34.41 -15.00 -0.35
N ALA A 389 -35.35 -14.36 -1.06
CA ALA A 389 -35.40 -14.30 -2.52
C ALA A 389 -34.37 -13.34 -3.14
N THR A 390 -33.69 -12.53 -2.33
CA THR A 390 -32.63 -11.62 -2.80
C THR A 390 -31.52 -12.41 -3.47
N THR A 391 -31.23 -12.05 -4.72
CA THR A 391 -30.06 -12.58 -5.42
C THR A 391 -28.82 -11.86 -4.91
N LEU A 392 -27.92 -12.62 -4.29
CA LEU A 392 -26.65 -12.12 -3.77
C LEU A 392 -25.53 -12.36 -4.77
N GLN A 393 -24.69 -11.35 -4.96
CA GLN A 393 -23.49 -11.39 -5.81
C GLN A 393 -22.25 -11.45 -4.93
N VAL A 394 -21.35 -12.36 -5.24
CA VAL A 394 -20.01 -12.43 -4.62
C VAL A 394 -19.09 -11.49 -5.37
N VAL A 395 -18.47 -10.56 -4.65
CA VAL A 395 -17.59 -9.53 -5.18
C VAL A 395 -16.19 -9.72 -4.60
N TRP A 396 -15.19 -9.60 -5.46
CA TRP A 396 -13.79 -9.67 -5.06
C TRP A 396 -13.30 -8.28 -4.67
N LEU A 397 -12.87 -8.12 -3.43
CA LEU A 397 -12.12 -6.92 -2.99
C LEU A 397 -10.61 -7.18 -3.00
N GLY A 398 -10.24 -8.44 -2.82
CA GLY A 398 -8.90 -8.99 -3.03
C GLY A 398 -8.98 -10.51 -3.23
N PRO A 399 -7.84 -11.20 -3.46
CA PRO A 399 -7.81 -12.67 -3.48
C PRO A 399 -8.32 -13.33 -2.19
N GLU A 400 -8.13 -12.68 -1.05
CA GLU A 400 -8.48 -13.10 0.29
C GLU A 400 -9.79 -12.51 0.81
N THR A 401 -10.19 -11.35 0.31
CA THR A 401 -11.33 -10.59 0.84
C THR A 401 -12.50 -10.63 -0.13
N LEU A 402 -13.60 -11.22 0.32
CA LEU A 402 -14.86 -11.25 -0.41
C LEU A 402 -15.89 -10.32 0.24
N ASP A 403 -16.68 -9.69 -0.60
CA ASP A 403 -17.90 -8.98 -0.23
C ASP A 403 -19.10 -9.70 -0.86
N VAL A 404 -20.26 -9.65 -0.21
CA VAL A 404 -21.48 -10.31 -0.71
C VAL A 404 -22.64 -9.34 -0.63
N VAL A 405 -23.05 -8.82 -1.79
CA VAL A 405 -24.02 -7.72 -1.87
C VAL A 405 -25.26 -8.10 -2.68
N PRO A 406 -26.40 -7.43 -2.44
CA PRO A 406 -27.56 -7.55 -3.33
C PRO A 406 -27.18 -7.24 -4.78
N LYS A 407 -27.74 -8.00 -5.73
CA LYS A 407 -27.43 -7.84 -7.16
C LYS A 407 -27.69 -6.41 -7.66
N GLU A 408 -28.73 -5.72 -7.19
CA GLU A 408 -28.98 -4.33 -7.61
C GLU A 408 -27.87 -3.38 -7.16
N GLU A 409 -27.31 -3.60 -5.98
CA GLU A 409 -26.19 -2.80 -5.49
C GLU A 409 -24.92 -3.07 -6.30
N TRP A 410 -24.61 -4.34 -6.56
CA TRP A 410 -23.48 -4.70 -7.42
C TRP A 410 -23.60 -4.06 -8.80
N MET A 411 -24.77 -4.15 -9.46
CA MET A 411 -25.00 -3.50 -10.75
C MET A 411 -24.79 -1.98 -10.69
N ARG A 412 -25.17 -1.33 -9.59
CA ARG A 412 -24.95 0.11 -9.39
C ARG A 412 -23.47 0.45 -9.28
N ARG A 413 -22.67 -0.38 -8.59
CA ARG A 413 -21.20 -0.21 -8.46
C ARG A 413 -20.52 -0.37 -9.83
N GLU A 414 -20.88 -1.38 -10.60
CA GLU A 414 -20.30 -1.66 -11.93
C GLU A 414 -20.71 -0.62 -12.98
N HIS A 415 -21.99 -0.21 -13.02
CA HIS A 415 -22.48 0.76 -14.00
C HIS A 415 -22.25 2.22 -13.58
N GLY A 416 -21.97 2.51 -12.31
CA GLY A 416 -21.62 3.86 -11.84
C GLY A 416 -20.23 4.32 -12.27
N GLN A 417 -19.34 3.41 -12.66
CA GLN A 417 -18.02 3.72 -13.22
C GLN A 417 -18.05 3.98 -14.74
N SER A 418 -19.10 3.56 -15.44
CA SER A 418 -19.35 3.94 -16.84
C SER A 418 -20.41 5.05 -16.86
N GLY A 419 -20.02 6.31 -17.12
CA GLY A 419 -20.92 7.45 -17.22
C GLY A 419 -22.01 7.28 -18.30
N VAL A 420 -23.06 6.52 -17.97
CA VAL A 420 -24.28 6.37 -18.73
C VAL A 420 -25.42 6.59 -17.76
N ASP A 421 -26.01 7.79 -17.83
CA ASP A 421 -27.26 8.12 -17.18
C ASP A 421 -28.30 7.02 -17.43
N VAL A 422 -28.58 6.22 -16.41
CA VAL A 422 -29.81 5.43 -16.38
C VAL A 422 -30.92 6.40 -16.05
N VAL A 423 -31.59 6.85 -17.10
CA VAL A 423 -32.87 7.55 -17.07
C VAL A 423 -33.77 6.90 -16.03
N GLY A 424 -34.16 7.70 -15.03
CA GLY A 424 -34.92 7.24 -13.87
C GLY A 424 -36.23 6.54 -14.23
N VAL A 425 -36.47 5.43 -13.57
CA VAL A 425 -37.83 4.92 -13.37
C VAL A 425 -38.38 5.60 -12.13
N ARG A 426 -39.26 6.57 -12.36
CA ARG A 426 -40.13 7.15 -11.32
C ARG A 426 -41.13 6.11 -10.87
N VAL A 427 -41.14 5.78 -9.59
CA VAL A 427 -42.34 5.31 -8.90
C VAL A 427 -42.67 6.38 -7.85
N ASP A 428 -43.91 6.85 -7.93
CA ASP A 428 -44.57 7.85 -7.11
C ASP A 428 -44.09 9.31 -7.21
N GLY A 429 -44.87 10.04 -7.99
CA GLY A 429 -44.79 11.49 -8.11
C GLY A 429 -45.14 12.18 -6.79
N SER A 430 -44.12 12.78 -6.18
CA SER A 430 -44.27 14.07 -5.51
C SER A 430 -42.97 14.84 -5.65
N LEU A 431 -43.05 15.99 -6.29
CA LEU A 431 -41.98 16.94 -6.55
C LEU A 431 -42.27 18.12 -5.61
N ILE A 432 -41.47 18.32 -4.56
CA ILE A 432 -41.38 19.64 -3.93
C ILE A 432 -39.95 20.12 -4.14
N LEU A 433 -39.84 21.01 -5.13
CA LEU A 433 -38.74 21.94 -5.31
C LEU A 433 -38.85 22.99 -4.21
N GLU A 434 -37.82 23.14 -3.38
CA GLU A 434 -37.50 24.45 -2.83
C GLU A 434 -36.05 24.79 -3.18
N SER A 435 -35.94 25.97 -3.79
CA SER A 435 -34.76 26.57 -4.40
C SER A 435 -33.81 27.16 -3.36
N ALA A 436 -32.54 27.18 -3.74
CA ALA A 436 -31.45 27.91 -3.14
C ALA A 436 -31.80 29.34 -2.68
N HIS A 437 -31.20 29.75 -1.57
CA HIS A 437 -30.72 31.11 -1.37
C HIS A 437 -29.47 31.13 -0.46
N GLU A 438 -28.42 31.78 -0.99
CA GLU A 438 -27.21 32.38 -0.40
C GLU A 438 -26.27 31.56 0.51
#